data_AF-A0A366SA18-F1
#
_entry.id   AF-A0A366SA18-F1
#
_cell.length_a   1.000
_cell.length_b   1.000
_cell.length_c   1.000
_cell.angle_alpha   90.00
_cell.angle_beta   90.00
_cell.angle_gamma   90.00
#
_symmetry.space_group_name_H-M   'P 1'
#
loop_
_entity.id
_entity.type
_entity.pdbx_description
1 polymer ?
#
loop_
_entity_poly.entity_id
_entity_poly.type
_entity_poly.pdbx_seq_one_letter_code
_entity_poly.pdbx_strand_id
1 'polypeptide(L)'
;MGDLVEKMVDYVWPPPREFKKEPGGKKNPNNWLKWGFTIYRTYYGEESDEAWQMLLYSLRHQTKLAFGGFEDMKDANQDDVQRLRDLFRLDVREDASVLDGLDVRGLRKFCNDEKNKLIHIDDQGWRHIKTTLWPPEDEAMAEYVFDFVLLADEAVLRDIAGGEFIVKAVSMRWREGYSAFGWMRIPTGYLLDLWMILMFNDDHTERALSFRGPESELDYHIWPGDMALADTGACSEMEGSEKDSVPAVKDYCGGIWTNTWYRVGVLEPNKCPAEDNCDYNAANRSSKA
;
A
#
# COMPACT_ATOMS: atom_id res chain seq x y z
N MET A 1 14.34 12.75 4.65
CA MET A 1 13.48 12.38 3.50
C MET A 1 14.20 12.42 2.16
N GLY A 2 15.19 13.29 1.89
CA GLY A 2 16.03 13.17 0.67
C GLY A 2 16.68 11.78 0.49
N ASP A 3 17.13 11.19 1.60
CA ASP A 3 17.60 9.80 1.71
C ASP A 3 16.54 8.74 1.29
N LEU A 4 15.24 9.05 1.36
CA LEU A 4 14.18 8.11 0.94
C LEU A 4 14.14 7.94 -0.58
N VAL A 5 14.22 9.06 -1.30
CA VAL A 5 14.21 9.05 -2.76
C VAL A 5 15.46 8.32 -3.26
N GLU A 6 16.62 8.60 -2.68
CA GLU A 6 17.87 7.91 -3.04
C GLU A 6 17.79 6.39 -2.77
N LYS A 7 17.31 5.98 -1.60
CA LYS A 7 17.08 4.55 -1.32
C LYS A 7 16.10 3.91 -2.30
N MET A 8 15.03 4.61 -2.67
CA MET A 8 14.05 4.08 -3.62
C MET A 8 14.68 3.92 -5.01
N VAL A 9 15.56 4.84 -5.40
CA VAL A 9 16.36 4.68 -6.62
C VAL A 9 17.21 3.41 -6.56
N ASP A 10 17.83 3.07 -5.44
CA ASP A 10 18.66 1.85 -5.34
C ASP A 10 17.88 0.55 -5.65
N TYR A 11 16.58 0.52 -5.35
CA TYR A 11 15.70 -0.61 -5.69
C TYR A 11 15.28 -0.64 -7.17
N VAL A 12 15.24 0.51 -7.83
CA VAL A 12 14.72 0.67 -9.21
C VAL A 12 15.85 0.84 -10.24
N TRP A 13 17.06 1.10 -9.77
CA TRP A 13 18.29 1.26 -10.55
C TRP A 13 19.30 0.17 -10.16
N PRO A 14 19.18 -1.05 -10.73
CA PRO A 14 19.93 -2.19 -10.23
C PRO A 14 21.45 -2.02 -10.46
N PRO A 15 22.31 -2.64 -9.64
CA PRO A 15 23.74 -2.50 -9.78
C PRO A 15 24.26 -3.07 -11.12
N PRO A 16 25.35 -2.53 -11.70
CA PRO A 16 25.87 -2.95 -13.01
C PRO A 16 26.31 -4.42 -13.09
N ARG A 17 26.44 -5.10 -11.94
CA ARG A 17 26.89 -6.50 -11.87
C ARG A 17 25.83 -7.47 -12.36
N GLU A 18 24.56 -7.10 -12.30
CA GLU A 18 23.43 -7.99 -12.58
C GLU A 18 22.70 -7.63 -13.87
N PHE A 19 22.83 -6.37 -14.34
CA PHE A 19 22.17 -5.90 -15.56
C PHE A 19 23.13 -5.19 -16.52
N LYS A 20 22.97 -5.48 -17.81
CA LYS A 20 23.65 -4.72 -18.87
C LYS A 20 23.06 -3.32 -18.94
N LYS A 21 23.79 -2.34 -18.42
CA LYS A 21 23.42 -0.93 -18.55
C LYS A 21 23.77 -0.43 -19.94
N GLU A 22 22.79 0.18 -20.59
CA GLU A 22 23.01 0.99 -21.78
C GLU A 22 23.87 2.23 -21.45
N PRO A 23 24.58 2.78 -22.44
CA PRO A 23 25.33 4.02 -22.28
C PRO A 23 24.47 5.16 -21.70
N GLY A 24 25.07 6.03 -20.88
CA GLY A 24 24.41 7.20 -20.29
C GLY A 24 24.12 7.08 -18.79
N GLY A 25 24.37 5.92 -18.17
CA GLY A 25 24.24 5.75 -16.72
C GLY A 25 22.86 6.19 -16.23
N LYS A 26 22.76 6.76 -15.02
CA LYS A 26 21.50 7.16 -14.37
C LYS A 26 20.60 8.05 -15.25
N LYS A 27 21.18 8.77 -16.22
CA LYS A 27 20.43 9.63 -17.14
C LYS A 27 19.68 8.86 -18.22
N ASN A 28 20.08 7.64 -18.57
CA ASN A 28 19.39 6.82 -19.56
C ASN A 28 18.15 6.15 -18.92
N PRO A 29 16.93 6.40 -19.44
CA PRO A 29 15.69 5.82 -18.90
C PRO A 29 15.62 4.29 -19.03
N ASN A 30 16.27 3.69 -20.03
CA ASN A 30 16.24 2.24 -20.26
C ASN A 30 16.99 1.45 -19.18
N ASN A 31 17.77 2.13 -18.35
CA ASN A 31 18.49 1.52 -17.25
C ASN A 31 17.71 1.54 -15.92
N TRP A 32 16.49 2.07 -15.91
CA TRP A 32 15.59 2.07 -14.77
C TRP A 32 14.54 0.98 -14.95
N LEU A 33 14.27 0.25 -13.87
CA LEU A 33 13.19 -0.72 -13.81
C LEU A 33 11.85 0.01 -13.62
N LYS A 34 10.76 -0.57 -14.09
CA LYS A 34 9.42 -0.19 -13.61
C LYS A 34 9.27 -0.69 -12.18
N TRP A 35 8.44 -0.06 -11.37
CA TRP A 35 8.21 -0.52 -10.00
C TRP A 35 6.75 -0.37 -9.60
N GLY A 36 6.34 -1.06 -8.55
CA GLY A 36 5.00 -0.93 -7.97
C GLY A 36 4.47 -2.27 -7.46
N PHE A 37 3.17 -2.52 -7.59
CA PHE A 37 2.52 -3.66 -6.93
C PHE A 37 1.81 -4.58 -7.91
N THR A 38 1.90 -5.88 -7.66
CA THR A 38 1.00 -6.87 -8.26
C THR A 38 -0.32 -6.85 -7.50
N ILE A 39 -1.44 -6.73 -8.19
CA ILE A 39 -2.78 -6.76 -7.60
C ILE A 39 -3.59 -7.92 -8.18
N TYR A 40 -4.18 -8.71 -7.28
CA TYR A 40 -5.01 -9.86 -7.61
C TYR A 40 -6.48 -9.55 -7.38
N ARG A 41 -7.30 -9.73 -8.41
CA ARG A 41 -8.76 -9.75 -8.30
C ARG A 41 -9.22 -11.18 -8.02
N THR A 42 -10.06 -11.36 -7.02
CA THR A 42 -10.56 -12.68 -6.62
C THR A 42 -12.09 -12.76 -6.54
N TYR A 43 -12.78 -11.68 -6.91
CA TYR A 43 -14.24 -11.62 -6.95
C TYR A 43 -14.72 -11.05 -8.28
N TYR A 44 -15.71 -11.74 -8.88
CA TYR A 44 -16.20 -11.50 -10.23
C TYR A 44 -17.73 -11.41 -10.33
N GLY A 45 -18.39 -10.85 -9.31
CA GLY A 45 -19.84 -10.60 -9.35
C GLY A 45 -20.26 -9.55 -10.38
N GLU A 46 -21.55 -9.51 -10.74
CA GLU A 46 -22.11 -8.68 -11.83
C GLU A 46 -21.79 -7.18 -11.72
N GLU A 47 -21.69 -6.63 -10.50
CA GLU A 47 -21.42 -5.20 -10.26
C GLU A 47 -19.93 -4.91 -9.96
N SER A 48 -19.08 -5.93 -9.96
CA SER A 48 -17.70 -5.80 -9.47
C SER A 48 -16.71 -5.22 -10.49
N ASP A 49 -17.06 -5.22 -11.79
CA ASP A 49 -16.20 -4.70 -12.86
C ASP A 49 -15.96 -3.19 -12.76
N GLU A 50 -17.00 -2.42 -12.47
CA GLU A 50 -16.87 -0.97 -12.30
C GLU A 50 -16.03 -0.63 -11.07
N ALA A 51 -16.31 -1.30 -9.94
CA ALA A 51 -15.52 -1.17 -8.72
C ALA A 51 -14.05 -1.53 -8.94
N TRP A 52 -13.77 -2.58 -9.71
CA TRP A 52 -12.41 -2.98 -10.07
C TRP A 52 -11.69 -1.90 -10.87
N GLN A 53 -12.32 -1.32 -11.90
CA GLN A 53 -11.71 -0.22 -12.67
C GLN A 53 -11.50 1.04 -11.83
N MET A 54 -12.44 1.37 -10.94
CA MET A 54 -12.31 2.49 -9.99
C MET A 54 -11.13 2.27 -9.03
N LEU A 55 -10.95 1.05 -8.53
CA LEU A 55 -9.81 0.69 -7.68
C LEU A 55 -8.49 0.87 -8.42
N LEU A 56 -8.35 0.30 -9.62
CA LEU A 56 -7.13 0.42 -10.42
C LEU A 56 -6.81 1.88 -10.77
N TYR A 57 -7.83 2.67 -11.12
CA TYR A 57 -7.67 4.11 -11.35
C TYR A 57 -7.18 4.82 -10.09
N SER A 58 -7.84 4.57 -8.96
CA SER A 58 -7.53 5.21 -7.67
C SER A 58 -6.11 4.91 -7.22
N LEU A 59 -5.69 3.64 -7.23
CA LEU A 59 -4.34 3.22 -6.87
C LEU A 59 -3.29 3.92 -7.74
N ARG A 60 -3.48 3.95 -9.07
CA ARG A 60 -2.55 4.63 -9.99
C ARG A 60 -2.49 6.13 -9.77
N HIS A 61 -3.67 6.75 -9.66
CA HIS A 61 -3.78 8.20 -9.56
C HIS A 61 -3.25 8.72 -8.23
N GLN A 62 -3.70 8.12 -7.12
CA GLN A 62 -3.30 8.54 -5.78
C GLN A 62 -1.82 8.30 -5.52
N THR A 63 -1.25 7.17 -5.96
CA THR A 63 0.21 6.95 -5.84
C THR A 63 1.01 8.02 -6.55
N LYS A 64 0.58 8.42 -7.77
CA LYS A 64 1.23 9.50 -8.52
C LYS A 64 1.03 10.88 -7.90
N LEU A 65 -0.07 11.12 -7.20
CA LEU A 65 -0.30 12.35 -6.45
C LEU A 65 0.54 12.42 -5.17
N ALA A 66 0.77 11.29 -4.50
CA ALA A 66 1.57 11.22 -3.27
C ALA A 66 3.01 11.72 -3.48
N PHE A 67 3.55 11.62 -4.70
CA PHE A 67 4.85 12.21 -5.07
C PHE A 67 4.90 13.74 -4.94
N GLY A 68 3.75 14.43 -4.93
CA GLY A 68 3.65 15.87 -4.67
C GLY A 68 4.28 16.28 -3.33
N GLY A 69 4.31 15.37 -2.34
CA GLY A 69 5.00 15.60 -1.08
C GLY A 69 6.52 15.83 -1.22
N PHE A 70 7.13 15.40 -2.33
CA PHE A 70 8.57 15.55 -2.60
C PHE A 70 8.90 16.74 -3.52
N GLU A 71 7.92 17.34 -4.20
CA GLU A 71 8.13 18.38 -5.22
C GLU A 71 8.79 19.65 -4.63
N ASP A 72 8.52 19.98 -3.36
CA ASP A 72 9.07 21.16 -2.66
C ASP A 72 10.30 20.85 -1.78
N MET A 73 10.75 19.58 -1.75
CA MET A 73 11.88 19.18 -0.92
C MET A 73 13.22 19.55 -1.56
N LYS A 74 13.95 20.49 -0.95
CA LYS A 74 15.26 20.97 -1.41
C LYS A 74 16.34 19.87 -1.47
N ASP A 75 16.21 18.84 -0.63
CA ASP A 75 17.19 17.77 -0.50
C ASP A 75 16.86 16.55 -1.39
N ALA A 76 15.71 16.57 -2.09
CA ALA A 76 15.33 15.52 -3.03
C ALA A 76 15.72 15.91 -4.46
N ASN A 77 16.31 14.97 -5.20
CA ASN A 77 16.56 15.17 -6.62
C ASN A 77 15.24 15.10 -7.40
N GLN A 78 14.77 16.24 -7.89
CA GLN A 78 13.48 16.36 -8.58
C GLN A 78 13.42 15.54 -9.89
N ASP A 79 14.54 15.34 -10.57
CA ASP A 79 14.59 14.47 -11.74
C ASP A 79 14.32 13.00 -11.36
N ASP A 80 14.84 12.57 -10.20
CA ASP A 80 14.63 11.21 -9.70
C ASP A 80 13.19 11.02 -9.19
N VAL A 81 12.64 12.02 -8.49
CA VAL A 81 11.23 12.03 -8.05
C VAL A 81 10.29 11.87 -9.26
N GLN A 82 10.49 12.68 -10.30
CA GLN A 82 9.67 12.62 -11.51
C GLN A 82 9.81 11.26 -12.22
N ARG A 83 11.04 10.71 -12.31
CA ARG A 83 11.27 9.39 -12.89
C ARG A 83 10.56 8.28 -12.11
N LEU A 84 10.71 8.26 -10.78
CA LEU A 84 10.04 7.28 -9.93
C LEU A 84 8.52 7.36 -10.11
N ARG A 85 7.95 8.57 -10.15
CA ARG A 85 6.52 8.79 -10.42
C ARG A 85 6.06 8.20 -11.76
N ASP A 86 6.87 8.38 -12.82
CA ASP A 86 6.53 7.93 -14.18
C ASP A 86 6.70 6.42 -14.39
N LEU A 87 7.64 5.82 -13.65
CA LEU A 87 7.95 4.39 -13.69
C LEU A 87 6.98 3.53 -12.85
N PHE A 88 6.11 4.15 -12.06
CA PHE A 88 5.12 3.41 -11.27
C PHE A 88 4.13 2.63 -12.16
N ARG A 89 3.95 1.35 -11.83
CA ARG A 89 3.05 0.41 -12.51
C ARG A 89 2.28 -0.45 -11.51
N LEU A 90 1.12 -0.92 -11.97
CA LEU A 90 0.40 -2.01 -11.33
C LEU A 90 0.41 -3.19 -12.29
N ASP A 91 0.87 -4.34 -11.83
CA ASP A 91 0.68 -5.61 -12.55
C ASP A 91 -0.67 -6.20 -12.11
N VAL A 92 -1.55 -6.45 -13.07
CA VAL A 92 -2.96 -6.74 -12.81
C VAL A 92 -3.24 -8.20 -13.13
N ARG A 93 -3.69 -8.95 -12.11
CA ARG A 93 -3.99 -10.39 -12.21
C ARG A 93 -5.49 -10.59 -12.00
N GLU A 94 -6.19 -10.92 -13.08
CA GLU A 94 -7.66 -10.96 -13.10
C GLU A 94 -8.23 -12.20 -13.80
N ASP A 95 -7.48 -13.29 -13.92
CA ASP A 95 -7.98 -14.55 -14.47
C ASP A 95 -8.95 -15.26 -13.51
N ALA A 96 -10.26 -15.10 -13.77
CA ALA A 96 -11.34 -15.68 -12.97
C ALA A 96 -11.27 -17.21 -12.87
N SER A 97 -10.68 -17.90 -13.86
CA SER A 97 -10.65 -19.37 -13.87
C SER A 97 -9.79 -19.97 -12.76
N VAL A 98 -8.83 -19.19 -12.23
CA VAL A 98 -7.90 -19.62 -11.18
C VAL A 98 -7.97 -18.77 -9.91
N LEU A 99 -8.49 -17.54 -9.99
CA LEU A 99 -8.49 -16.59 -8.87
C LEU A 99 -9.86 -16.43 -8.19
N ASP A 100 -10.96 -16.82 -8.83
CA ASP A 100 -12.31 -16.60 -8.28
C ASP A 100 -12.50 -17.31 -6.93
N GLY A 101 -13.01 -16.57 -5.95
CA GLY A 101 -13.29 -17.05 -4.60
C GLY A 101 -12.06 -17.27 -3.71
N LEU A 102 -10.84 -16.89 -4.14
CA LEU A 102 -9.66 -17.02 -3.29
C LEU A 102 -9.68 -15.97 -2.16
N ASP A 103 -9.65 -16.45 -0.91
CA ASP A 103 -9.38 -15.60 0.25
C ASP A 103 -7.86 -15.33 0.40
N VAL A 104 -7.46 -14.58 1.43
CA VAL A 104 -6.04 -14.28 1.70
C VAL A 104 -5.17 -15.55 1.79
N ARG A 105 -5.70 -16.62 2.40
CA ARG A 105 -4.96 -17.88 2.59
C ARG A 105 -4.83 -18.63 1.26
N GLY A 106 -5.92 -18.69 0.49
CA GLY A 106 -5.98 -19.25 -0.85
C GLY A 106 -5.04 -18.54 -1.81
N LEU A 107 -5.03 -17.20 -1.80
CA LEU A 107 -4.10 -16.40 -2.61
C LEU A 107 -2.64 -16.70 -2.26
N ARG A 108 -2.29 -16.71 -0.96
CA ARG A 108 -0.91 -17.06 -0.54
C ARG A 108 -0.50 -18.45 -1.03
N LYS A 109 -1.39 -19.43 -0.90
CA LYS A 109 -1.13 -20.79 -1.39
C LYS A 109 -0.92 -20.78 -2.90
N PHE A 110 -1.80 -20.13 -3.65
CA PHE A 110 -1.70 -19.98 -5.10
C PHE A 110 -0.35 -19.36 -5.52
N CYS A 111 0.01 -18.20 -4.95
CA CYS A 111 1.29 -17.54 -5.26
C CYS A 111 2.50 -18.40 -4.89
N ASN A 112 2.46 -19.10 -3.76
CA ASN A 112 3.54 -20.02 -3.35
C ASN A 112 3.64 -21.23 -4.27
N ASP A 113 2.52 -21.80 -4.72
CA ASP A 113 2.50 -22.91 -5.68
C ASP A 113 3.05 -22.46 -7.05
N GLU A 114 2.68 -21.28 -7.53
CA GLU A 114 3.26 -20.66 -8.73
C GLU A 114 4.77 -20.43 -8.58
N LYS A 115 5.22 -19.89 -7.44
CA LYS A 115 6.66 -19.72 -7.13
C LYS A 115 7.38 -21.08 -7.10
N ASN A 116 6.79 -22.11 -6.49
CA ASN A 116 7.39 -23.43 -6.39
C ASN A 116 7.49 -24.15 -7.74
N LYS A 117 6.53 -23.96 -8.66
CA LYS A 117 6.62 -24.48 -10.03
C LYS A 117 7.83 -23.91 -10.79
N LEU A 118 8.26 -22.71 -10.44
CA LEU A 118 9.43 -22.05 -11.04
C LEU A 118 10.76 -22.53 -10.44
N ILE A 119 10.74 -23.17 -9.26
CA ILE A 119 11.93 -23.73 -8.61
C ILE A 119 12.18 -25.14 -9.15
N HIS A 120 13.22 -25.32 -9.96
CA HIS A 120 13.71 -26.67 -10.33
C HIS A 120 14.80 -27.11 -9.35
N ILE A 121 14.62 -28.27 -8.72
CA ILE A 121 15.67 -28.92 -7.92
C ILE A 121 16.46 -29.83 -8.87
N ASP A 122 17.79 -29.70 -8.90
CA ASP A 122 18.61 -30.64 -9.67
C ASP A 122 18.86 -31.95 -8.91
N ASP A 123 19.25 -32.99 -9.64
CA ASP A 123 19.53 -34.33 -9.10
C ASP A 123 20.78 -34.37 -8.20
N GLN A 124 21.53 -33.26 -8.06
CA GLN A 124 22.71 -33.17 -7.18
C GLN A 124 22.38 -32.56 -5.81
N GLY A 125 21.11 -32.28 -5.53
CA GLY A 125 20.67 -31.72 -4.25
C GLY A 125 21.06 -30.26 -4.06
N TRP A 126 21.54 -29.59 -5.12
CA TRP A 126 21.77 -28.16 -5.12
C TRP A 126 20.47 -27.47 -5.56
N ARG A 127 20.02 -26.50 -4.76
CA ARG A 127 18.94 -25.61 -5.16
C ARG A 127 19.49 -24.71 -6.26
N HIS A 128 19.38 -25.12 -7.51
CA HIS A 128 19.29 -24.15 -8.59
C HIS A 128 17.96 -23.44 -8.41
N ILE A 129 17.96 -22.38 -7.58
CA ILE A 129 16.99 -21.31 -7.74
C ILE A 129 17.12 -20.96 -9.21
N LYS A 130 16.16 -21.37 -10.04
CA LYS A 130 16.06 -20.84 -11.39
C LYS A 130 16.11 -19.34 -11.15
N THR A 131 17.07 -18.67 -11.76
CA THR A 131 17.39 -17.25 -11.63
C THR A 131 16.19 -16.33 -11.99
N THR A 132 14.97 -16.88 -12.06
CA THR A 132 13.68 -16.31 -12.41
C THR A 132 12.83 -15.85 -11.21
N LEU A 133 13.36 -15.87 -9.98
CA LEU A 133 12.83 -15.03 -8.90
C LEU A 133 13.35 -13.59 -8.99
N TRP A 134 14.32 -13.35 -9.88
CA TRP A 134 14.61 -12.02 -10.33
C TRP A 134 13.36 -11.46 -11.00
N PRO A 135 12.98 -10.20 -10.73
CA PRO A 135 11.85 -9.62 -11.41
C PRO A 135 12.08 -9.70 -12.94
N PRO A 136 11.01 -9.63 -13.76
CA PRO A 136 11.16 -9.48 -15.21
C PRO A 136 12.30 -8.49 -15.52
N GLU A 137 13.08 -8.73 -16.59
CA GLU A 137 14.36 -8.01 -16.84
C GLU A 137 14.26 -6.47 -16.79
N ASP A 138 13.05 -5.90 -16.78
CA ASP A 138 12.72 -4.48 -16.72
C ASP A 138 11.80 -4.05 -15.56
N GLU A 139 11.56 -4.87 -14.53
CA GLU A 139 10.62 -4.57 -13.44
C GLU A 139 11.22 -4.78 -12.04
N ALA A 140 10.64 -4.14 -11.03
CA ALA A 140 10.97 -4.21 -9.62
C ALA A 140 9.64 -4.15 -8.87
N MET A 141 8.81 -5.19 -9.02
CA MET A 141 7.50 -5.25 -8.37
C MET A 141 7.64 -5.72 -6.92
N ALA A 142 6.79 -5.21 -6.02
CA ALA A 142 6.81 -5.54 -4.59
C ALA A 142 6.68 -7.04 -4.32
N GLU A 143 6.07 -7.80 -5.24
CA GLU A 143 5.95 -9.25 -5.16
C GLU A 143 7.31 -9.96 -5.21
N TYR A 144 8.25 -9.43 -5.99
CA TYR A 144 9.59 -9.99 -6.18
C TYR A 144 10.58 -9.37 -5.20
N VAL A 145 10.46 -8.06 -4.94
CA VAL A 145 11.41 -7.33 -4.10
C VAL A 145 11.13 -7.55 -2.62
N PHE A 146 9.86 -7.54 -2.22
CA PHE A 146 9.45 -7.55 -0.81
C PHE A 146 8.58 -8.74 -0.42
N ASP A 147 8.19 -9.60 -1.38
CA ASP A 147 7.19 -10.66 -1.19
C ASP A 147 5.83 -10.09 -0.73
N PHE A 148 5.41 -8.96 -1.30
CA PHE A 148 4.11 -8.32 -1.03
C PHE A 148 3.26 -8.19 -2.29
N VAL A 149 1.96 -8.43 -2.13
CA VAL A 149 0.96 -8.22 -3.19
C VAL A 149 -0.24 -7.47 -2.64
N LEU A 150 -1.08 -6.97 -3.54
CA LEU A 150 -2.38 -6.41 -3.24
C LEU A 150 -3.48 -7.42 -3.59
N LEU A 151 -4.55 -7.45 -2.79
CA LEU A 151 -5.72 -8.29 -2.97
C LEU A 151 -6.98 -7.42 -3.02
N ALA A 152 -7.77 -7.64 -4.06
CA ALA A 152 -9.14 -7.16 -4.20
C ALA A 152 -10.09 -8.37 -4.15
N ASP A 153 -10.60 -8.65 -2.95
CA ASP A 153 -11.64 -9.63 -2.70
C ASP A 153 -13.03 -8.97 -2.72
N GLU A 154 -14.07 -9.75 -2.43
CA GLU A 154 -15.45 -9.26 -2.44
C GLU A 154 -15.64 -8.07 -1.50
N ALA A 155 -15.05 -8.09 -0.31
CA ALA A 155 -15.15 -7.00 0.66
C ALA A 155 -14.53 -5.73 0.08
N VAL A 156 -13.32 -5.81 -0.46
CA VAL A 156 -12.63 -4.68 -1.08
C VAL A 156 -13.45 -4.08 -2.24
N LEU A 157 -14.01 -4.90 -3.13
CA LEU A 157 -14.77 -4.38 -4.26
C LEU A 157 -16.12 -3.79 -3.83
N ARG A 158 -16.74 -4.30 -2.77
CA ARG A 158 -17.94 -3.70 -2.16
C ARG A 158 -17.61 -2.37 -1.48
N ASP A 159 -16.49 -2.27 -0.78
CA ASP A 159 -16.01 -1.03 -0.16
C ASP A 159 -15.83 0.05 -1.24
N ILE A 160 -15.18 -0.29 -2.35
CA ILE A 160 -14.96 0.63 -3.48
C ILE A 160 -16.28 1.06 -4.12
N ALA A 161 -17.23 0.15 -4.30
CA ALA A 161 -18.57 0.48 -4.78
C ALA A 161 -19.32 1.41 -3.80
N GLY A 162 -19.07 1.26 -2.50
CA GLY A 162 -19.56 2.14 -1.43
C GLY A 162 -18.83 3.48 -1.32
N GLY A 163 -17.77 3.71 -2.11
CA GLY A 163 -16.95 4.93 -2.07
C GLY A 163 -15.80 4.89 -1.05
N GLU A 164 -15.55 3.75 -0.42
CA GLU A 164 -14.40 3.53 0.47
C GLU A 164 -13.21 3.00 -0.34
N PHE A 165 -12.20 3.86 -0.54
CA PHE A 165 -11.02 3.54 -1.35
C PHE A 165 -9.95 2.80 -0.56
N ILE A 166 -10.15 1.48 -0.40
CA ILE A 166 -9.31 0.59 0.40
C ILE A 166 -8.89 -0.63 -0.44
N VAL A 167 -7.73 -1.22 -0.15
CA VAL A 167 -7.25 -2.49 -0.71
C VAL A 167 -6.56 -3.31 0.38
N LYS A 168 -6.49 -4.64 0.24
CA LYS A 168 -5.74 -5.49 1.18
C LYS A 168 -4.28 -5.62 0.71
N ALA A 169 -3.32 -5.29 1.56
CA ALA A 169 -1.91 -5.60 1.34
C ALA A 169 -1.56 -6.91 2.05
N VAL A 170 -0.94 -7.85 1.33
CA VAL A 170 -0.71 -9.22 1.79
C VAL A 170 0.78 -9.57 1.67
N SER A 171 1.39 -9.97 2.78
CA SER A 171 2.71 -10.58 2.83
C SER A 171 2.64 -12.07 2.44
N MET A 172 3.54 -12.47 1.54
CA MET A 172 3.73 -13.86 1.11
C MET A 172 4.72 -14.63 2.00
N ARG A 173 5.59 -13.93 2.74
CA ARG A 173 6.56 -14.55 3.66
C ARG A 173 5.95 -14.94 5.00
N TRP A 174 4.78 -14.38 5.33
CA TRP A 174 4.11 -14.67 6.59
C TRP A 174 3.77 -16.16 6.73
N ARG A 175 3.92 -16.69 7.95
CA ARG A 175 3.61 -18.09 8.28
C ARG A 175 2.67 -18.14 9.47
N GLU A 176 1.88 -19.21 9.53
CA GLU A 176 1.02 -19.49 10.67
C GLU A 176 1.84 -19.60 11.97
N GLY A 177 1.38 -18.96 13.04
CA GLY A 177 2.07 -18.90 14.33
C GLY A 177 2.96 -17.67 14.57
N TYR A 178 3.08 -16.76 13.60
CA TYR A 178 3.68 -15.44 13.82
C TYR A 178 2.70 -14.47 14.51
N SER A 179 3.21 -13.43 15.18
CA SER A 179 2.44 -12.50 16.04
C SER A 179 1.52 -11.52 15.30
N ALA A 180 1.39 -11.63 13.99
CA ALA A 180 0.51 -10.84 13.13
C ALA A 180 -0.23 -11.78 12.18
N PHE A 181 -1.06 -11.27 11.27
CA PHE A 181 -1.77 -12.10 10.27
C PHE A 181 -1.18 -12.01 8.86
N GLY A 182 -0.16 -11.15 8.69
CA GLY A 182 0.56 -10.95 7.44
C GLY A 182 -0.26 -10.25 6.36
N TRP A 183 -1.36 -9.61 6.72
CA TRP A 183 -2.14 -8.78 5.82
C TRP A 183 -2.81 -7.64 6.59
N MET A 184 -3.14 -6.55 5.89
CA MET A 184 -3.80 -5.38 6.44
C MET A 184 -4.59 -4.65 5.36
N ARG A 185 -5.70 -3.99 5.72
CA ARG A 185 -6.41 -3.06 4.83
C ARG A 185 -5.65 -1.74 4.78
N ILE A 186 -5.39 -1.23 3.59
CA ILE A 186 -4.68 0.02 3.35
C ILE A 186 -5.52 0.93 2.45
N PRO A 187 -5.58 2.25 2.69
CA PRO A 187 -6.18 3.18 1.75
C PRO A 187 -5.38 3.24 0.45
N THR A 188 -6.05 3.46 -0.69
CA THR A 188 -5.38 3.53 -2.00
C THR A 188 -4.35 4.67 -2.10
N GLY A 189 -4.48 5.68 -1.22
CA GLY A 189 -3.56 6.81 -1.12
C GLY A 189 -2.19 6.51 -0.51
N TYR A 190 -2.05 5.41 0.22
CA TYR A 190 -0.82 5.10 0.98
C TYR A 190 0.06 4.02 0.32
N LEU A 191 -0.09 3.76 -0.98
CA LEU A 191 0.77 2.79 -1.67
C LEU A 191 2.24 3.22 -1.70
N LEU A 192 2.51 4.52 -1.83
CA LEU A 192 3.88 5.04 -1.81
C LEU A 192 4.50 4.87 -0.41
N ASP A 193 3.74 5.17 0.64
CA ASP A 193 4.15 4.97 2.03
C ASP A 193 4.34 3.47 2.36
N LEU A 194 3.47 2.59 1.85
CA LEU A 194 3.66 1.15 1.98
C LEU A 194 4.99 0.72 1.35
N TRP A 195 5.29 1.17 0.13
CA TRP A 195 6.55 0.87 -0.54
C TRP A 195 7.75 1.32 0.32
N MET A 196 7.70 2.53 0.87
CA MET A 196 8.76 3.06 1.74
C MET A 196 8.93 2.23 3.01
N ILE A 197 7.85 1.80 3.66
CA ILE A 197 7.94 0.95 4.84
C ILE A 197 8.52 -0.42 4.52
N LEU A 198 8.16 -1.00 3.38
CA LEU A 198 8.73 -2.26 2.94
C LEU A 198 10.25 -2.13 2.70
N MET A 199 10.70 -1.01 2.13
CA MET A 199 12.14 -0.72 2.00
C MET A 199 12.86 -0.61 3.35
N PHE A 200 12.19 -0.06 4.38
CA PHE A 200 12.77 0.06 5.72
C PHE A 200 12.81 -1.27 6.49
N ASN A 201 12.04 -2.26 6.05
CA ASN A 201 11.93 -3.58 6.68
C ASN A 201 12.32 -4.68 5.69
N ASP A 202 13.23 -4.40 4.76
CA ASP A 202 13.64 -5.31 3.68
C ASP A 202 14.12 -6.67 4.18
N ASP A 203 14.78 -6.72 5.33
CA ASP A 203 15.21 -7.96 5.99
C ASP A 203 14.06 -8.78 6.59
N HIS A 204 12.93 -8.14 6.93
CA HIS A 204 11.80 -8.71 7.68
C HIS A 204 10.44 -8.14 7.23
N THR A 205 10.17 -8.16 5.93
CA THR A 205 8.98 -7.53 5.35
C THR A 205 7.69 -8.14 5.90
N GLU A 206 7.70 -9.40 6.35
CA GLU A 206 6.56 -10.06 7.00
C GLU A 206 6.07 -9.36 8.28
N ARG A 207 6.88 -8.45 8.84
CA ARG A 207 6.56 -7.67 10.04
C ARG A 207 6.12 -6.24 9.73
N ALA A 208 6.27 -5.79 8.48
CA ALA A 208 5.99 -4.41 8.07
C ALA A 208 4.54 -3.98 8.35
N LEU A 209 3.59 -4.90 8.23
CA LEU A 209 2.15 -4.68 8.50
C LEU A 209 1.69 -5.54 9.68
N SER A 210 2.32 -5.38 10.83
CA SER A 210 1.91 -6.05 12.06
C SER A 210 0.55 -5.58 12.57
N PHE A 211 -0.27 -6.45 13.15
CA PHE A 211 -1.50 -6.04 13.82
C PHE A 211 -1.59 -6.80 15.13
N ARG A 212 -1.78 -6.06 16.23
CA ARG A 212 -1.93 -6.62 17.57
C ARG A 212 -3.42 -6.66 17.92
N GLY A 213 -4.07 -7.76 17.54
CA GLY A 213 -5.49 -8.03 17.77
C GLY A 213 -5.85 -9.41 17.19
N PRO A 214 -7.12 -9.84 17.25
CA PRO A 214 -7.58 -11.03 16.53
C PRO A 214 -7.72 -10.77 15.02
N GLU A 215 -7.58 -11.80 14.18
CA GLU A 215 -7.66 -11.67 12.70
C GLU A 215 -9.00 -11.05 12.27
N SER A 216 -10.08 -11.40 12.97
CA SER A 216 -11.44 -10.91 12.69
C SER A 216 -11.58 -9.39 12.83
N GLU A 217 -10.68 -8.72 13.52
CA GLU A 217 -10.69 -7.26 13.63
C GLU A 217 -10.05 -6.56 12.43
N LEU A 218 -9.23 -7.25 11.63
CA LEU A 218 -8.57 -6.65 10.46
C LEU A 218 -9.57 -6.19 9.39
N ASP A 219 -10.75 -6.79 9.32
CA ASP A 219 -11.80 -6.34 8.41
C ASP A 219 -12.37 -4.97 8.80
N TYR A 220 -12.15 -4.49 10.03
CA TYR A 220 -12.66 -3.21 10.51
C TYR A 220 -11.57 -2.15 10.73
N HIS A 221 -10.31 -2.53 10.61
CA HIS A 221 -9.17 -1.65 10.84
C HIS A 221 -8.45 -1.33 9.55
N ILE A 222 -8.02 -0.09 9.44
CA ILE A 222 -7.30 0.45 8.29
C ILE A 222 -5.93 0.91 8.76
N TRP A 223 -4.90 0.63 7.95
CA TRP A 223 -3.55 1.09 8.21
C TRP A 223 -3.45 2.62 8.09
N PRO A 224 -2.93 3.33 9.11
CA PRO A 224 -2.96 4.79 9.16
C PRO A 224 -1.89 5.48 8.29
N GLY A 225 -0.99 4.73 7.65
CA GLY A 225 0.04 5.31 6.78
C GLY A 225 1.25 5.90 7.51
N ASP A 226 1.34 5.78 8.84
CA ASP A 226 2.41 6.44 9.61
C ASP A 226 3.72 5.64 9.62
N MET A 227 4.73 6.17 8.93
CA MET A 227 6.10 5.64 8.86
C MET A 227 6.90 5.80 10.16
N ALA A 228 6.45 6.64 11.11
CA ALA A 228 7.16 6.89 12.36
C ALA A 228 6.87 5.85 13.46
N LEU A 229 5.89 4.97 13.24
CA LEU A 229 5.51 3.94 14.19
C LEU A 229 6.32 2.66 13.94
N ALA A 230 7.30 2.41 14.81
CA ALA A 230 7.91 1.09 14.93
C ALA A 230 6.81 0.10 15.38
N ASP A 231 6.53 -0.88 14.53
CA ASP A 231 5.35 -1.74 14.59
C ASP A 231 4.04 -0.93 14.47
N THR A 232 3.23 -1.27 13.48
CA THR A 232 1.83 -0.85 13.30
C THR A 232 0.89 -1.36 14.41
N GLY A 233 1.38 -1.54 15.64
CA GLY A 233 0.67 -2.19 16.74
C GLY A 233 0.93 -1.63 18.14
N ALA A 234 1.55 -0.45 18.29
CA ALA A 234 1.79 0.11 19.62
C ALA A 234 0.62 0.91 20.22
N CYS A 235 -0.60 0.84 19.67
CA CYS A 235 -1.69 1.74 20.09
C CYS A 235 -3.06 1.06 20.06
N SER A 236 -3.35 0.20 21.04
CA SER A 236 -4.72 -0.22 21.35
C SER A 236 -5.41 0.88 22.15
N GLU A 237 -6.49 1.48 21.60
CA GLU A 237 -7.40 2.33 22.38
C GLU A 237 -8.20 1.46 23.35
N MET A 238 -8.17 1.82 24.64
CA MET A 238 -9.15 1.32 25.61
C MET A 238 -10.42 2.17 25.46
N GLU A 239 -11.55 1.51 25.18
CA GLU A 239 -12.87 2.15 25.21
C GLU A 239 -13.12 2.77 26.59
N GLY A 240 -13.34 4.08 26.60
CA GLY A 240 -13.78 4.80 27.78
C GLY A 240 -15.28 4.66 27.97
N SER A 241 -15.72 3.72 28.81
CA SER A 241 -17.02 3.80 29.47
C SER A 241 -17.14 2.90 30.70
N GLU A 242 -16.43 3.21 31.79
CA GLU A 242 -17.05 3.12 33.12
C GLU A 242 -16.30 3.93 34.18
N LYS A 243 -17.07 4.77 34.88
CA LYS A 243 -16.65 5.51 36.06
C LYS A 243 -16.63 4.53 37.23
N ASP A 244 -15.48 4.46 37.91
CA ASP A 244 -15.30 4.41 39.38
C ASP A 244 -14.21 3.42 39.84
N SER A 245 -13.26 3.96 40.62
CA SER A 245 -12.38 3.35 41.64
C SER A 245 -11.04 2.62 41.30
N VAL A 246 -9.93 3.41 41.28
CA VAL A 246 -8.58 3.28 41.94
C VAL A 246 -7.70 1.99 41.79
N PRO A 247 -6.32 2.00 41.83
CA PRO A 247 -5.31 3.08 41.76
C PRO A 247 -4.30 2.97 40.59
N ALA A 248 -3.60 4.09 40.39
CA ALA A 248 -2.48 4.31 39.48
C ALA A 248 -1.34 3.28 39.54
N VAL A 249 -0.92 2.83 38.36
CA VAL A 249 0.49 2.54 38.08
C VAL A 249 0.99 3.68 37.21
N LYS A 250 1.66 4.65 37.83
CA LYS A 250 2.61 5.53 37.13
C LYS A 250 3.81 4.66 36.79
N ASP A 251 4.24 4.66 35.53
CA ASP A 251 5.63 4.97 35.20
C ASP A 251 5.86 5.18 33.70
N TYR A 252 6.40 6.38 33.42
CA TYR A 252 7.36 6.77 32.38
C TYR A 252 7.23 6.21 30.96
N CYS A 253 6.74 7.06 30.05
CA CYS A 253 7.52 7.56 28.91
C CYS A 253 6.91 8.90 28.44
N GLY A 254 7.71 9.96 28.49
CA GLY A 254 7.33 11.29 28.04
C GLY A 254 7.57 11.47 26.54
N GLY A 255 6.60 12.07 25.85
CA GLY A 255 6.77 12.54 24.47
C GLY A 255 5.52 12.39 23.61
N ILE A 256 4.71 13.45 23.58
CA ILE A 256 3.78 13.88 22.51
C ILE A 256 2.80 12.83 21.95
N TRP A 257 1.53 13.00 22.32
CA TRP A 257 0.36 12.34 21.75
C TRP A 257 0.10 12.77 20.30
N THR A 258 -0.14 11.80 19.41
CA THR A 258 -1.39 11.63 18.63
C THR A 258 -1.40 10.23 17.99
N ASN A 259 -2.23 9.32 18.51
CA ASN A 259 -2.59 8.06 17.86
C ASN A 259 -3.92 8.28 17.14
N THR A 260 -4.05 7.87 15.89
CA THR A 260 -5.38 7.75 15.27
C THR A 260 -5.43 6.51 14.38
N TRP A 261 -6.15 5.48 14.84
CA TRP A 261 -6.68 4.43 13.98
C TRP A 261 -8.08 4.84 13.52
N TYR A 262 -8.44 4.54 12.28
CA TYR A 262 -9.79 4.77 11.80
C TYR A 262 -10.56 3.43 11.78
N ARG A 263 -11.57 3.32 12.63
CA ARG A 263 -12.60 2.29 12.51
C ARG A 263 -13.55 2.73 11.40
N VAL A 264 -13.92 1.80 10.50
CA VAL A 264 -14.94 2.09 9.49
C VAL A 264 -16.27 2.41 10.20
N GLY A 265 -16.66 3.68 10.19
CA GLY A 265 -17.99 4.13 10.58
C GLY A 265 -18.79 4.35 9.31
N VAL A 266 -19.99 3.77 9.24
CA VAL A 266 -20.94 4.02 8.14
C VAL A 266 -21.17 5.53 8.06
N LEU A 267 -20.62 6.18 7.03
CA LEU A 267 -20.93 7.57 6.74
C LEU A 267 -22.35 7.63 6.21
N GLU A 268 -23.28 8.22 6.98
CA GLU A 268 -24.58 8.59 6.44
C GLU A 268 -24.37 9.54 5.24
N PRO A 269 -25.03 9.28 4.09
CA PRO A 269 -24.85 10.11 2.91
C PRO A 269 -25.47 11.48 3.16
N ASN A 270 -24.62 12.47 3.46
CA ASN A 270 -25.07 13.85 3.59
C ASN A 270 -25.55 14.36 2.22
N LYS A 271 -26.83 14.73 2.23
CA LYS A 271 -27.61 15.38 1.17
C LYS A 271 -26.81 16.45 0.42
N CYS A 272 -26.84 16.38 -0.91
CA CYS A 272 -26.56 17.52 -1.78
C CYS A 272 -27.42 18.73 -1.36
N PRO A 273 -26.86 19.93 -1.18
CA PRO A 273 -27.66 21.14 -1.24
C PRO A 273 -28.00 21.41 -2.70
N ALA A 274 -29.30 21.38 -3.02
CA ALA A 274 -29.83 21.84 -4.28
C ALA A 274 -29.50 23.33 -4.48
N GLU A 275 -29.14 23.67 -5.72
CA GLU A 275 -29.12 25.03 -6.24
C GLU A 275 -30.53 25.64 -6.17
N ASP A 276 -30.65 26.88 -5.68
CA ASP A 276 -31.74 27.79 -6.06
C ASP A 276 -31.35 29.26 -5.80
N ASN A 277 -30.87 29.88 -6.88
CA ASN A 277 -31.34 31.13 -7.49
C ASN A 277 -31.37 32.51 -6.78
N CYS A 278 -30.87 33.48 -7.56
CA CYS A 278 -31.37 34.86 -7.78
C CYS A 278 -30.85 36.04 -6.93
N ASP A 279 -30.02 36.86 -7.61
CA ASP A 279 -30.09 38.32 -7.75
C ASP A 279 -30.55 39.20 -6.57
N TYR A 280 -29.65 40.07 -6.10
CA TYR A 280 -30.04 41.43 -5.74
C TYR A 280 -28.95 42.44 -6.12
N ASN A 281 -29.28 43.25 -7.12
CA ASN A 281 -28.54 44.42 -7.56
C ASN A 281 -28.74 45.62 -6.62
N ALA A 282 -27.72 46.48 -6.63
CA ALA A 282 -27.76 47.94 -6.49
C ALA A 282 -27.93 48.62 -5.10
N ALA A 283 -26.90 49.46 -4.84
CA ALA A 283 -26.95 50.81 -4.28
C ALA A 283 -27.35 51.00 -2.80
N ASN A 284 -26.43 51.51 -1.97
CA ASN A 284 -26.20 52.97 -1.90
C ASN A 284 -25.00 53.36 -1.04
N ARG A 285 -24.45 54.52 -1.41
CA ARG A 285 -23.39 55.30 -0.76
C ARG A 285 -23.72 55.62 0.71
N SER A 286 -22.71 55.67 1.59
CA SER A 286 -22.30 56.92 2.26
C SER A 286 -21.25 56.71 3.38
N SER A 287 -20.19 57.51 3.27
CA SER A 287 -19.45 58.22 4.33
C SER A 287 -18.15 57.67 4.92
N LYS A 288 -17.18 58.61 4.93
CA LYS A 288 -15.92 58.77 5.69
C LYS A 288 -14.68 58.15 5.02
N ALA A 289 -13.63 58.89 4.67
CA ALA A 289 -13.32 60.32 4.74
C ALA A 289 -12.30 60.63 3.63
#